data_AF-A0A947DLB0-F1
#
_entry.id   AF-A0A947DLB0-F1
#
_cell.length_a   1.000
_cell.length_b   1.000
_cell.length_c   1.000
_cell.angle_alpha   90.00
_cell.angle_beta   90.00
_cell.angle_gamma   90.00
#
_symmetry.space_group_name_H-M   'P 1'
#
loop_
_entity.id
_entity.type
_entity.pdbx_description
1 polymer ?
#
loop_
_entity_poly.entity_id
_entity_poly.type
_entity_poly.pdbx_seq_one_letter_code
_entity_poly.pdbx_strand_id
1 'polypeptide(L)'
;MAPARSFVDPGARRTAFLSTLATALVAFACLAFSPIGHAQQAKKDQTRNPGGWTLCNQTSYILEAATGRPDGRAVVVQGWIRLRPGQCGSAAPAPLARGVHYVYARTVNAHRGGRRQWGGDAKLCIDPSASFAVENPPSCEQMGLEERDFRRVQINKRDSWRTSFAEANPYTLFGARSQGLQRLLADAGYDARTATGRTDPRLAAGAVQRFRQDAKLSASASEDQLIDALEAAARRRAAGIGLTLCNRTSGRVWSAVARRRGEGWESRGWWPLGPGACARAVDDPLVQSVYFVHAVMETPQGERYLAAPGTTFCTSPTKFAILSRDRCAERYYDETLFTPISSDGREGLVVEFFDADFLPVGARPQASSAPIVAAEGPTESVDPDTGHVPRGRGPGPLIPGLAKRGADQRATVTMPAQKGAARPATPKQGAPASGPSN
;
A
#
# COMPACT_ATOMS: atom_id res chain seq x y z
N MET A 1 36.64 16.80 -29.97
CA MET A 1 36.45 18.27 -30.01
C MET A 1 35.75 18.70 -28.73
N ALA A 2 36.54 19.12 -27.74
CA ALA A 2 36.16 20.17 -26.79
C ALA A 2 36.88 21.46 -27.29
N PRO A 3 36.53 22.69 -26.88
CA PRO A 3 36.59 23.12 -25.47
C PRO A 3 35.50 24.15 -25.03
N ALA A 4 35.20 24.25 -23.73
CA ALA A 4 35.60 25.30 -22.74
C ALA A 4 34.63 26.50 -22.66
N ARG A 5 33.99 26.80 -21.51
CA ARG A 5 34.44 27.29 -20.18
C ARG A 5 34.67 28.82 -20.10
N SER A 6 33.83 29.46 -19.28
CA SER A 6 34.14 30.34 -18.12
C SER A 6 35.15 31.48 -18.22
N PHE A 7 34.74 32.68 -17.78
CA PHE A 7 35.50 33.69 -17.03
C PHE A 7 34.50 34.58 -16.26
N VAL A 8 34.70 35.27 -15.12
CA VAL A 8 35.56 35.24 -13.91
C VAL A 8 35.11 36.49 -13.10
N ASP A 9 34.93 36.37 -11.77
CA ASP A 9 34.86 37.44 -10.74
C ASP A 9 36.20 38.25 -10.71
N PRO A 10 36.47 39.37 -9.97
CA PRO A 10 35.83 39.92 -8.75
C PRO A 10 35.83 41.47 -8.67
N GLY A 11 35.42 42.06 -7.53
CA GLY A 11 35.91 43.39 -7.15
C GLY A 11 35.09 44.18 -6.12
N ALA A 12 35.47 44.08 -4.85
CA ALA A 12 34.99 44.90 -3.75
C ALA A 12 35.67 46.28 -3.66
N ARG A 13 34.95 47.29 -3.11
CA ARG A 13 35.37 48.34 -2.11
C ARG A 13 34.51 49.61 -2.28
N ARG A 14 33.68 49.95 -1.28
CA ARG A 14 33.89 50.89 -0.14
C ARG A 14 33.92 52.38 -0.52
N THR A 15 32.99 53.15 0.06
CA THR A 15 33.10 54.47 0.76
C THR A 15 31.68 55.05 0.87
N ALA A 16 31.03 55.16 2.04
CA ALA A 16 31.23 56.06 3.19
C ALA A 16 30.98 57.55 2.86
N PHE A 17 29.84 58.08 3.32
CA PHE A 17 29.67 59.49 3.68
C PHE A 17 28.86 59.61 4.98
N LEU A 18 29.48 60.23 5.98
CA LEU A 18 28.94 60.75 7.24
C LEU A 18 28.19 62.06 6.97
N SER A 19 27.17 62.44 7.76
CA SER A 19 27.21 63.41 8.90
C SER A 19 25.79 64.01 8.99
N THR A 20 25.16 64.47 10.08
CA THR A 20 25.53 64.95 11.44
C THR A 20 24.20 65.09 12.23
N LEU A 21 24.07 64.53 13.45
CA LEU A 21 24.17 65.17 14.78
C LEU A 21 22.96 66.04 15.22
N ALA A 22 22.28 65.62 16.31
CA ALA A 22 21.95 66.47 17.47
C ALA A 22 21.39 65.65 18.66
N THR A 23 22.02 65.87 19.81
CA THR A 23 21.86 65.32 21.16
C THR A 23 20.72 65.96 21.97
N ALA A 24 20.10 65.19 22.89
CA ALA A 24 19.73 65.68 24.23
C ALA A 24 19.48 64.51 25.22
N LEU A 25 20.22 64.54 26.32
CA LEU A 25 20.12 63.71 27.53
C LEU A 25 19.06 64.28 28.48
N VAL A 26 18.19 63.44 29.04
CA VAL A 26 17.58 63.66 30.37
C VAL A 26 17.50 62.31 31.08
N ALA A 27 18.16 62.21 32.24
CA ALA A 27 18.01 61.14 33.20
C ALA A 27 17.02 61.57 34.29
N PHE A 28 16.06 60.71 34.64
CA PHE A 28 15.38 60.78 35.94
C PHE A 28 14.96 59.38 36.42
N ALA A 29 14.97 59.24 37.74
CA ALA A 29 15.18 58.04 38.52
C ALA A 29 13.97 57.07 38.66
N CYS A 30 14.34 55.82 38.96
CA CYS A 30 13.67 54.79 39.77
C CYS A 30 12.16 54.90 40.05
N LEU A 31 11.39 53.87 39.66
CA LEU A 31 10.46 53.16 40.56
C LEU A 31 10.26 51.70 40.07
N ALA A 32 10.12 50.81 41.05
CA ALA A 32 10.16 49.35 40.95
C ALA A 32 8.87 48.70 40.42
N PHE A 33 8.95 47.37 40.26
CA PHE A 33 7.91 46.35 39.99
C PHE A 33 7.73 45.87 38.54
N SER A 34 8.39 44.74 38.25
CA SER A 34 8.02 43.74 37.24
C SER A 34 6.77 42.94 37.67
N PRO A 35 6.19 42.04 36.86
CA PRO A 35 5.88 42.09 35.42
C PRO A 35 4.45 41.50 35.12
N ILE A 36 4.14 41.29 33.83
CA ILE A 36 3.12 40.35 33.29
C ILE A 36 1.68 40.88 33.25
N GLY A 37 1.17 41.06 32.02
CA GLY A 37 -0.26 41.25 31.82
C GLY A 37 -0.78 41.25 30.39
N HIS A 38 -0.01 40.89 29.35
CA HIS A 38 -0.55 40.87 27.97
C HIS A 38 0.09 39.78 27.11
N ALA A 39 -0.28 38.51 27.33
CA ALA A 39 -0.09 37.42 26.36
C ALA A 39 -0.92 36.17 26.76
N GLN A 40 -2.22 36.32 27.01
CA GLN A 40 -3.12 35.19 27.28
C GLN A 40 -4.41 35.36 26.46
N GLN A 41 -4.29 35.43 25.13
CA GLN A 41 -5.46 35.39 24.26
C GLN A 41 -5.14 34.78 22.88
N ALA A 42 -4.71 33.52 22.88
CA ALA A 42 -4.68 32.66 21.68
C ALA A 42 -4.78 31.16 22.02
N LYS A 43 -5.53 30.80 23.07
CA LYS A 43 -5.76 29.39 23.48
C LYS A 43 -7.22 29.13 23.89
N LYS A 44 -8.17 29.73 23.16
CA LYS A 44 -9.61 29.58 23.40
C LYS A 44 -10.43 29.17 22.16
N ASP A 45 -9.79 28.55 21.16
CA ASP A 45 -10.46 28.04 19.93
C ASP A 45 -10.45 26.51 19.83
N GLN A 46 -10.61 25.79 20.95
CA GLN A 46 -10.81 24.34 20.93
C GLN A 46 -12.15 23.86 21.49
N THR A 47 -13.08 24.79 21.76
CA THR A 47 -14.40 24.51 22.34
C THR A 47 -15.53 25.42 21.84
N ARG A 48 -15.43 25.96 20.61
CA ARG A 48 -16.62 26.37 19.86
C ARG A 48 -16.74 25.37 18.73
N ASN A 49 -17.70 24.45 18.81
CA ASN A 49 -18.06 23.65 17.64
C ASN A 49 -18.80 24.65 16.72
N PRO A 50 -18.19 25.20 15.65
CA PRO A 50 -19.00 25.88 14.66
C PRO A 50 -19.98 24.81 14.21
N GLY A 51 -21.27 25.14 14.19
CA GLY A 51 -22.28 24.20 13.73
C GLY A 51 -21.90 23.56 12.38
N GLY A 52 -22.56 22.46 12.02
CA GLY A 52 -22.36 21.79 10.75
C GLY A 52 -22.24 20.29 10.90
N TRP A 53 -21.66 19.65 9.89
CA TRP A 53 -21.53 18.21 9.83
C TRP A 53 -20.12 17.81 10.26
N THR A 54 -20.03 17.04 11.34
CA THR A 54 -18.78 16.51 11.88
C THR A 54 -18.69 15.01 11.65
N LEU A 55 -17.53 14.55 11.18
CA LEU A 55 -17.18 13.14 11.10
C LEU A 55 -16.24 12.78 12.24
N CYS A 56 -16.50 11.67 12.92
CA CYS A 56 -15.71 11.22 14.06
C CYS A 56 -15.18 9.80 13.84
N ASN A 57 -13.88 9.63 14.04
CA ASN A 57 -13.22 8.35 13.89
C ASN A 57 -13.18 7.61 15.23
N GLN A 58 -14.12 6.68 15.43
CA GLN A 58 -14.16 5.75 16.56
C GLN A 58 -13.54 4.38 16.20
N THR A 59 -12.61 4.38 15.24
CA THR A 59 -11.84 3.20 14.83
C THR A 59 -10.39 3.32 15.25
N SER A 60 -9.70 2.18 15.37
CA SER A 60 -8.25 2.08 15.59
C SER A 60 -7.42 2.37 14.32
N TYR A 61 -8.04 2.79 13.21
CA TYR A 61 -7.35 3.07 11.96
C TYR A 61 -7.31 4.57 11.68
N ILE A 62 -6.29 5.04 10.96
CA ILE A 62 -6.34 6.35 10.31
C ILE A 62 -7.21 6.22 9.06
N LEU A 63 -8.19 7.10 8.93
CA LEU A 63 -9.15 7.10 7.85
C LEU A 63 -8.94 8.29 6.90
N GLU A 64 -9.22 8.06 5.64
CA GLU A 64 -9.49 9.08 4.63
C GLU A 64 -10.98 9.02 4.31
N ALA A 65 -11.72 10.09 4.60
CA ALA A 65 -13.15 10.19 4.33
C ALA A 65 -13.45 11.14 3.16
N ALA A 66 -14.44 10.77 2.36
CA ALA A 66 -15.04 11.62 1.34
C ALA A 66 -16.53 11.82 1.66
N THR A 67 -17.06 12.98 1.31
CA THR A 67 -18.46 13.33 1.55
C THR A 67 -19.10 13.88 0.29
N GLY A 68 -20.32 13.43 0.00
CA GLY A 68 -21.19 14.00 -1.04
C GLY A 68 -22.28 14.85 -0.39
N ARG A 69 -22.46 16.07 -0.91
CA ARG A 69 -23.48 17.01 -0.43
C ARG A 69 -24.42 17.38 -1.58
N PRO A 70 -25.74 17.48 -1.32
CA PRO A 70 -26.65 17.98 -2.34
C PRO A 70 -26.37 19.45 -2.63
N ASP A 71 -26.27 19.79 -3.90
CA ASP A 71 -26.14 21.17 -4.40
C ASP A 71 -27.09 21.35 -5.60
N GLY A 72 -28.21 22.03 -5.38
CA GLY A 72 -29.30 22.10 -6.36
C GLY A 72 -29.81 20.71 -6.76
N ARG A 73 -29.59 20.34 -8.03
CA ARG A 73 -29.93 19.02 -8.59
C ARG A 73 -28.74 18.05 -8.65
N ALA A 74 -27.54 18.53 -8.32
CA ALA A 74 -26.32 17.76 -8.38
C ALA A 74 -25.86 17.32 -6.99
N VAL A 75 -24.85 16.44 -6.96
CA VAL A 75 -24.15 16.06 -5.73
C VAL A 75 -22.69 16.47 -5.90
N VAL A 76 -22.21 17.35 -5.00
CA VAL A 76 -20.80 17.72 -4.95
C VAL A 76 -20.09 16.79 -3.98
N VAL A 77 -19.13 16.02 -4.48
CA VAL A 77 -18.30 15.09 -3.72
C VAL A 77 -16.96 15.75 -3.40
N GLN A 78 -16.56 15.71 -2.14
CA GLN A 78 -15.33 16.32 -1.65
C GLN A 78 -14.56 15.34 -0.77
N GLY A 79 -13.24 15.37 -0.86
CA GLY A 79 -12.33 14.54 -0.06
C GLY A 79 -10.88 15.03 -0.22
N TRP A 80 -9.88 14.44 0.43
CA TRP A 80 -9.98 13.48 1.52
C TRP A 80 -9.85 14.20 2.85
N ILE A 81 -10.81 13.95 3.76
CA ILE A 81 -10.72 14.36 5.16
C ILE A 81 -9.94 13.28 5.90
N ARG A 82 -8.69 13.57 6.28
CA ARG A 82 -7.88 12.64 7.07
C ARG A 82 -8.29 12.72 8.55
N LEU A 83 -8.61 11.57 9.14
CA LEU A 83 -9.03 11.44 10.54
C LEU A 83 -8.13 10.44 11.27
N ARG A 84 -7.35 10.91 12.26
CA ARG A 84 -6.61 10.02 13.17
C ARG A 84 -7.57 9.20 14.04
N PRO A 85 -7.13 8.06 14.60
CA PRO A 85 -7.89 7.33 15.61
C PRO A 85 -8.33 8.26 16.76
N GLY A 86 -9.62 8.30 17.05
CA GLY A 86 -10.20 9.16 18.08
C GLY A 86 -10.36 10.64 17.72
N GLN A 87 -10.06 11.05 16.48
CA GLN A 87 -10.23 12.43 16.02
C GLN A 87 -11.61 12.66 15.40
N CYS A 88 -12.13 13.89 15.54
CA CYS A 88 -13.23 14.38 14.73
C CYS A 88 -12.77 15.48 13.77
N GLY A 89 -13.36 15.56 12.58
CA GLY A 89 -13.11 16.57 11.57
C GLY A 89 -14.40 17.14 11.00
N SER A 90 -14.33 18.36 10.46
CA SER A 90 -15.48 18.99 9.79
C SER A 90 -15.63 18.45 8.37
N ALA A 91 -16.84 18.01 8.03
CA ALA A 91 -17.24 17.65 6.67
C ALA A 91 -17.95 18.80 5.94
N ALA A 92 -18.71 19.60 6.67
CA ALA A 92 -19.38 20.78 6.12
C ALA A 92 -19.68 21.79 7.23
N PRO A 93 -19.59 23.10 6.96
CA PRO A 93 -20.05 24.12 7.89
C PRO A 93 -21.59 24.19 7.91
N ALA A 94 -22.15 24.71 9.00
CA ALA A 94 -23.54 25.14 9.03
C ALA A 94 -23.77 26.40 8.17
N PRO A 95 -25.00 26.64 7.67
CA PRO A 95 -26.18 25.76 7.80
C PRO A 95 -26.13 24.59 6.80
N LEU A 96 -26.43 23.38 7.29
CA LEU A 96 -26.50 22.19 6.45
C LEU A 96 -27.73 22.21 5.54
N ALA A 97 -27.56 21.75 4.31
CA ALA A 97 -28.70 21.41 3.46
C ALA A 97 -29.54 20.33 4.15
N ARG A 98 -30.87 20.40 4.01
CA ARG A 98 -31.74 19.29 4.45
C ARG A 98 -31.76 18.23 3.37
N GLY A 99 -31.75 16.96 3.77
CA GLY A 99 -31.87 15.84 2.85
C GLY A 99 -30.71 14.84 2.94
N VAL A 100 -30.58 14.05 1.89
CA VAL A 100 -29.61 12.96 1.81
C VAL A 100 -28.22 13.51 1.50
N HIS A 101 -27.31 13.28 2.43
CA HIS A 101 -25.88 13.44 2.27
C HIS A 101 -25.23 12.06 2.09
N TYR A 102 -23.97 12.04 1.69
CA TYR A 102 -23.26 10.82 1.38
C TYR A 102 -21.91 10.81 2.09
N VAL A 103 -21.52 9.67 2.65
CA VAL A 103 -20.21 9.51 3.27
C VAL A 103 -19.57 8.19 2.84
N TYR A 104 -18.29 8.25 2.54
CA TYR A 104 -17.44 7.10 2.29
C TYR A 104 -16.15 7.29 3.07
N ALA A 105 -15.57 6.22 3.61
CA ALA A 105 -14.24 6.27 4.19
C ALA A 105 -13.46 5.01 3.85
N ARG A 106 -12.13 5.16 3.80
CA ARG A 106 -11.19 4.04 3.66
C ARG A 106 -10.03 4.22 4.63
N THR A 107 -9.40 3.11 5.01
CA THR A 107 -8.14 3.18 5.76
C THR A 107 -7.03 3.71 4.85
N VAL A 108 -6.11 4.46 5.43
CA VAL A 108 -4.86 4.83 4.75
C VAL A 108 -4.03 3.60 4.37
N ASN A 109 -3.17 3.74 3.36
CA ASN A 109 -2.22 2.71 2.93
C ASN A 109 -1.00 2.56 3.88
N ALA A 110 -1.21 2.74 5.19
CA ALA A 110 -0.22 2.53 6.24
C ALA A 110 -0.46 1.23 7.02
N HIS A 111 -1.72 0.81 7.08
CA HIS A 111 -2.15 -0.32 7.90
C HIS A 111 -1.99 -1.67 7.16
N ARG A 112 -1.68 -2.70 7.93
CA ARG A 112 -1.68 -4.10 7.47
C ARG A 112 -3.07 -4.74 7.57
N GLY A 113 -3.28 -5.88 6.91
CA GLY A 113 -4.52 -6.68 6.97
C GLY A 113 -5.67 -6.22 6.07
N GLY A 114 -5.36 -5.42 5.05
CA GLY A 114 -6.20 -5.05 3.93
C GLY A 114 -6.77 -3.65 4.10
N ARG A 115 -7.03 -2.96 2.98
CA ARG A 115 -7.70 -1.67 3.03
C ARG A 115 -9.15 -1.87 3.45
N ARG A 116 -9.52 -1.37 4.63
CA ARG A 116 -10.92 -1.40 5.10
C ARG A 116 -11.67 -0.19 4.55
N GLN A 117 -12.97 -0.37 4.37
CA GLN A 117 -13.84 0.63 3.77
C GLN A 117 -15.15 0.70 4.54
N TRP A 118 -15.69 1.91 4.67
CA TRP A 118 -17.00 2.21 5.21
C TRP A 118 -17.79 2.89 4.11
N GLY A 119 -18.85 2.24 3.66
CA GLY A 119 -19.63 2.67 2.51
C GLY A 119 -21.08 2.23 2.61
N GLY A 120 -21.80 2.37 1.51
CA GLY A 120 -23.18 1.96 1.37
C GLY A 120 -23.43 1.44 -0.03
N ASP A 121 -24.44 1.98 -0.68
CA ASP A 121 -24.99 1.52 -1.96
C ASP A 121 -25.01 2.63 -3.03
N ALA A 122 -24.72 3.88 -2.65
CA ALA A 122 -24.79 5.02 -3.55
C ALA A 122 -23.48 5.20 -4.31
N LYS A 123 -23.48 4.89 -5.60
CA LYS A 123 -22.32 5.04 -6.49
C LYS A 123 -22.02 6.51 -6.74
N LEU A 124 -20.85 6.97 -6.28
CA LEU A 124 -20.34 8.32 -6.52
C LEU A 124 -18.85 8.27 -6.88
N CYS A 125 -18.38 9.29 -7.58
CA CYS A 125 -17.02 9.39 -8.08
C CYS A 125 -16.09 10.07 -7.08
N ILE A 126 -14.87 9.56 -6.97
CA ILE A 126 -13.79 10.11 -6.15
C ILE A 126 -12.50 10.26 -6.95
N ASP A 127 -11.66 11.23 -6.58
CA ASP A 127 -10.25 11.22 -6.98
C ASP A 127 -9.44 10.45 -5.91
N PRO A 128 -8.77 9.35 -6.27
CA PRO A 128 -8.02 8.55 -5.29
C PRO A 128 -6.68 9.19 -4.87
N SER A 129 -6.18 10.20 -5.59
CA SER A 129 -4.78 10.66 -5.55
C SER A 129 -4.54 11.91 -4.71
N ALA A 130 -5.52 12.80 -4.61
CA ALA A 130 -5.36 14.10 -3.96
C ALA A 130 -6.64 14.55 -3.23
N SER A 131 -6.57 15.70 -2.56
CA SER A 131 -7.79 16.40 -2.16
C SER A 131 -8.54 16.89 -3.40
N PHE A 132 -9.85 16.72 -3.42
CA PHE A 132 -10.71 17.01 -4.56
C PHE A 132 -12.05 17.57 -4.12
N ALA A 133 -12.69 18.29 -5.04
CA ALA A 133 -14.07 18.69 -4.97
C ALA A 133 -14.64 18.63 -6.40
N VAL A 134 -15.57 17.72 -6.65
CA VAL A 134 -16.12 17.48 -7.99
C VAL A 134 -17.63 17.39 -7.92
N GLU A 135 -18.31 17.98 -8.90
CA GLU A 135 -19.71 17.63 -9.17
C GLU A 135 -19.75 16.21 -9.72
N ASN A 136 -20.59 15.34 -9.15
CA ASN A 136 -20.58 13.92 -9.48
C ASN A 136 -21.01 13.66 -10.94
N PRO A 137 -20.09 13.23 -11.84
CA PRO A 137 -20.43 12.96 -13.23
C PRO A 137 -21.22 11.64 -13.37
N PRO A 138 -21.89 11.43 -14.52
CA PRO A 138 -22.58 10.16 -14.79
C PRO A 138 -21.64 8.98 -15.02
N SER A 139 -20.38 9.22 -15.41
CA SER A 139 -19.36 8.18 -15.58
C SER A 139 -18.05 8.62 -14.91
N CYS A 140 -17.61 7.87 -13.90
CA CYS A 140 -16.37 8.17 -13.19
C CYS A 140 -15.14 7.87 -14.05
N GLU A 141 -15.12 6.72 -14.72
CA GLU A 141 -13.93 6.22 -15.42
C GLU A 141 -13.51 7.11 -16.59
N GLN A 142 -14.47 7.68 -17.33
CA GLN A 142 -14.21 8.60 -18.43
C GLN A 142 -13.54 9.90 -17.96
N MET A 143 -13.73 10.26 -16.70
CA MET A 143 -13.13 11.43 -16.06
C MET A 143 -11.84 11.09 -15.30
N GLY A 144 -11.36 9.84 -15.39
CA GLY A 144 -10.21 9.38 -14.61
C GLY A 144 -10.49 9.25 -13.10
N LEU A 145 -11.76 9.23 -12.71
CA LEU A 145 -12.21 9.08 -11.33
C LEU A 145 -12.55 7.63 -11.01
N GLU A 146 -12.53 7.27 -9.74
CA GLU A 146 -12.96 5.94 -9.27
C GLU A 146 -14.39 5.98 -8.74
N GLU A 147 -15.19 4.98 -9.11
CA GLU A 147 -16.50 4.76 -8.49
C GLU A 147 -16.35 4.10 -7.11
N ARG A 148 -17.08 4.63 -6.12
CA ARG A 148 -17.17 4.07 -4.77
C ARG A 148 -18.61 4.09 -4.28
N ASP A 149 -18.95 3.14 -3.41
CA ASP A 149 -20.28 3.02 -2.84
C ASP A 149 -20.37 3.80 -1.52
N PHE A 150 -20.96 4.99 -1.56
CA PHE A 150 -21.17 5.85 -0.42
C PHE A 150 -22.39 5.44 0.39
N ARG A 151 -22.32 5.68 1.70
CA ARG A 151 -23.44 5.54 2.62
C ARG A 151 -24.29 6.81 2.61
N ARG A 152 -25.58 6.65 2.38
CA ARG A 152 -26.58 7.72 2.55
C ARG A 152 -26.76 8.08 4.02
N VAL A 153 -26.74 9.37 4.33
CA VAL A 153 -26.93 9.97 5.66
C VAL A 153 -28.03 11.02 5.55
N GLN A 154 -29.16 10.78 6.22
CA GLN A 154 -30.28 11.72 6.23
C GLN A 154 -30.02 12.83 7.25
N ILE A 155 -29.79 14.06 6.78
CA ILE A 155 -29.57 15.23 7.65
C ILE A 155 -30.83 16.09 7.65
N ASN A 156 -31.48 16.16 8.83
CA ASN A 156 -32.70 16.95 9.03
C ASN A 156 -32.45 18.26 9.81
N LYS A 157 -31.38 18.29 10.62
CA LYS A 157 -30.98 19.46 11.43
C LYS A 157 -29.92 20.26 10.68
N ARG A 158 -30.13 21.58 10.57
CA ARG A 158 -29.24 22.48 9.83
C ARG A 158 -28.02 22.92 10.63
N ASP A 159 -28.13 22.94 11.96
CA ASP A 159 -27.12 23.57 12.80
C ASP A 159 -26.02 22.61 13.22
N SER A 160 -26.32 21.33 13.42
CA SER A 160 -25.29 20.34 13.76
C SER A 160 -25.72 18.92 13.45
N TRP A 161 -24.81 18.15 12.87
CA TRP A 161 -24.94 16.71 12.65
C TRP A 161 -23.62 16.00 12.91
N ARG A 162 -23.67 14.78 13.45
CA ARG A 162 -22.48 13.98 13.73
C ARG A 162 -22.63 12.60 13.11
N THR A 163 -21.60 12.16 12.40
CA THR A 163 -21.48 10.79 11.90
C THR A 163 -20.20 10.18 12.45
N SER A 164 -20.28 8.97 13.01
CA SER A 164 -19.12 8.27 13.53
C SER A 164 -18.81 7.03 12.71
N PHE A 165 -17.52 6.80 12.44
CA PHE A 165 -17.01 5.55 11.90
C PHE A 165 -16.64 4.62 13.05
N ALA A 166 -17.10 3.37 13.02
CA ALA A 166 -16.84 2.38 14.05
C ALA A 166 -16.37 1.05 13.44
N GLU A 167 -15.66 0.25 14.24
CA GLU A 167 -15.38 -1.15 13.93
C GLU A 167 -16.53 -2.05 14.40
N ALA A 168 -16.43 -3.35 14.18
CA ALA A 168 -17.42 -4.33 14.64
C ALA A 168 -17.69 -4.20 16.15
N ASN A 169 -16.62 -3.96 16.92
CA ASN A 169 -16.70 -3.55 18.32
C ASN A 169 -16.44 -2.05 18.39
N PRO A 170 -17.44 -1.22 18.71
CA PRO A 170 -17.29 0.22 18.71
C PRO A 170 -16.42 0.68 19.88
N TYR A 171 -15.53 1.65 19.61
CA TYR A 171 -14.74 2.32 20.65
C TYR A 171 -15.33 3.68 21.01
N THR A 172 -14.99 4.19 22.19
CA THR A 172 -15.06 5.64 22.44
C THR A 172 -13.96 6.35 21.65
N LEU A 173 -14.02 7.69 21.50
CA LEU A 173 -12.94 8.42 20.83
C LEU A 173 -11.58 8.21 21.53
N PHE A 174 -11.57 8.23 22.86
CA PHE A 174 -10.36 7.94 23.64
C PHE A 174 -9.87 6.50 23.41
N GLY A 175 -10.78 5.50 23.48
CA GLY A 175 -10.43 4.11 23.25
C GLY A 175 -9.89 3.85 21.84
N ALA A 176 -10.51 4.46 20.82
CA ALA A 176 -10.07 4.41 19.43
C ALA A 176 -8.64 4.95 19.29
N ARG A 177 -8.35 6.05 19.99
CA ARG A 177 -7.04 6.69 19.99
C ARG A 177 -5.96 5.80 20.60
N SER A 178 -6.20 5.25 21.78
CA SER A 178 -5.27 4.32 22.44
C SER A 178 -5.02 3.06 21.62
N GLN A 179 -6.08 2.45 21.06
CA GLN A 179 -5.94 1.26 20.21
C GLN A 179 -5.26 1.56 18.88
N GLY A 180 -5.52 2.73 18.30
CA GLY A 180 -4.87 3.17 17.07
C GLY A 180 -3.38 3.40 17.23
N LEU A 181 -2.94 3.95 18.37
CA LEU A 181 -1.51 4.07 18.67
C LEU A 181 -0.82 2.70 18.73
N GLN A 182 -1.44 1.72 19.40
CA GLN A 182 -0.91 0.35 19.47
C GLN A 182 -0.84 -0.31 18.10
N ARG A 183 -1.88 -0.15 17.28
CA ARG A 183 -1.91 -0.65 15.90
C ARG A 183 -0.79 -0.05 15.06
N LEU A 184 -0.63 1.27 15.11
CA LEU A 184 0.38 1.98 14.33
C LEU A 184 1.82 1.62 14.75
N LEU A 185 2.06 1.39 16.04
CA LEU A 185 3.35 0.83 16.51
C LEU A 185 3.61 -0.53 15.85
N ALA A 186 2.65 -1.44 15.87
CA ALA A 186 2.78 -2.75 15.24
C ALA A 186 2.92 -2.65 13.71
N ASP A 187 2.23 -1.72 13.05
CA ASP A 187 2.37 -1.48 11.61
C ASP A 187 3.75 -0.90 11.25
N ALA A 188 4.35 -0.11 12.14
CA ALA A 188 5.71 0.41 12.01
C ALA A 188 6.81 -0.58 12.42
N GLY A 189 6.47 -1.76 12.96
CA GLY A 189 7.43 -2.79 13.38
C GLY A 189 7.84 -2.74 14.85
N TYR A 190 7.16 -1.95 15.68
CA TYR A 190 7.37 -1.82 17.12
C TYR A 190 6.29 -2.59 17.91
N ASP A 191 6.07 -3.86 17.54
CA ASP A 191 5.02 -4.66 18.15
C ASP A 191 5.25 -4.83 19.66
N ALA A 192 4.26 -4.41 20.44
CA ALA A 192 4.26 -4.45 21.91
C ALA A 192 3.27 -5.49 22.47
N ARG A 193 2.74 -6.36 21.60
CA ARG A 193 1.83 -7.43 21.98
C ARG A 193 2.60 -8.63 22.54
N THR A 194 2.02 -9.27 23.55
CA THR A 194 2.52 -10.54 24.10
C THR A 194 2.30 -11.68 23.12
N ALA A 195 2.92 -12.85 23.38
CA ALA A 195 2.65 -14.08 22.63
C ALA A 195 1.15 -14.48 22.63
N THR A 196 0.40 -14.05 23.64
CA THR A 196 -1.06 -14.25 23.76
C THR A 196 -1.87 -13.18 23.01
N GLY A 197 -1.23 -12.26 22.30
CA GLY A 197 -1.87 -11.20 21.52
C GLY A 197 -2.43 -10.04 22.36
N ARG A 198 -2.22 -10.04 23.68
CA ARG A 198 -2.63 -8.94 24.57
C ARG A 198 -1.58 -7.83 24.57
N THR A 199 -2.01 -6.59 24.67
CA THR A 199 -1.07 -5.47 24.83
C THR A 199 -0.67 -5.32 26.30
N ASP A 200 0.64 -5.33 26.58
CA ASP A 200 1.18 -4.96 27.89
C ASP A 200 1.48 -3.44 27.90
N PRO A 201 0.88 -2.66 28.82
CA PRO A 201 1.14 -1.21 28.92
C PRO A 201 2.62 -0.84 29.06
N ARG A 202 3.45 -1.66 29.73
CA ARG A 202 4.88 -1.38 29.90
C ARG A 202 5.64 -1.58 28.60
N LEU A 203 5.36 -2.67 27.88
CA LEU A 203 5.94 -2.91 26.56
C LEU A 203 5.52 -1.82 25.57
N ALA A 204 4.26 -1.40 25.62
CA ALA A 204 3.75 -0.32 24.78
C ALA A 204 4.45 1.02 25.07
N ALA A 205 4.65 1.38 26.35
CA ALA A 205 5.39 2.58 26.72
C ALA A 205 6.86 2.51 26.24
N GLY A 206 7.52 1.36 26.39
CA GLY A 206 8.87 1.15 25.89
C GLY A 206 8.97 1.25 24.35
N ALA A 207 8.00 0.69 23.64
CA ALA A 207 7.92 0.77 22.17
C ALA A 207 7.74 2.21 21.68
N VAL A 208 6.90 3.01 22.36
CA VAL A 208 6.73 4.44 22.06
C VAL A 208 8.05 5.20 22.26
N GLN A 209 8.76 4.96 23.36
CA GLN A 209 10.04 5.64 23.63
C GLN A 209 11.10 5.28 22.59
N ARG A 210 11.21 3.98 22.24
CA ARG A 210 12.12 3.53 21.18
C ARG A 210 11.79 4.19 19.85
N PHE A 211 10.51 4.19 19.45
CA PHE A 211 10.09 4.86 18.22
C PHE A 211 10.41 6.36 18.23
N ARG A 212 10.16 7.06 19.34
CA ARG A 212 10.49 8.49 19.46
C ARG A 212 11.98 8.74 19.24
N GLN A 213 12.85 7.89 19.79
CA GLN A 213 14.30 7.99 19.59
C GLN A 213 14.68 7.74 18.12
N ASP A 214 14.19 6.64 17.53
CA ASP A 214 14.50 6.27 16.14
C ASP A 214 14.00 7.31 15.13
N ALA A 215 12.80 7.85 15.37
CA ALA A 215 12.19 8.90 14.55
C ALA A 215 12.73 10.31 14.87
N LYS A 216 13.64 10.44 15.85
CA LYS A 216 14.16 11.73 16.34
C LYS A 216 13.06 12.72 16.71
N LEU A 217 11.97 12.21 17.28
CA LEU A 217 10.81 13.00 17.66
C LEU A 217 11.08 13.70 19.00
N SER A 218 10.77 15.00 19.09
CA SER A 218 10.92 15.77 20.33
C SER A 218 10.20 15.11 21.51
N ALA A 219 10.79 15.20 22.70
CA ALA A 219 10.14 14.79 23.94
C ALA A 219 8.81 15.53 24.19
N SER A 220 8.71 16.79 23.73
CA SER A 220 7.49 17.61 23.81
C SER A 220 6.47 17.35 22.69
N ALA A 221 6.77 16.45 21.74
CA ALA A 221 5.86 16.19 20.63
C ALA A 221 4.54 15.62 21.14
N SER A 222 3.45 16.23 20.68
CA SER A 222 2.08 15.83 20.96
C SER A 222 1.81 14.42 20.44
N GLU A 223 0.76 13.81 20.98
CA GLU A 223 0.33 12.49 20.51
C GLU A 223 -0.13 12.50 19.04
N ASP A 224 -0.70 13.61 18.56
CA ASP A 224 -1.03 13.78 17.13
C ASP A 224 0.23 13.71 16.25
N GLN A 225 1.31 14.38 16.66
CA GLN A 225 2.60 14.32 15.96
C GLN A 225 3.22 12.93 16.01
N LEU A 226 3.07 12.22 17.14
CA LEU A 226 3.50 10.82 17.27
C LEU A 226 2.72 9.90 16.31
N ILE A 227 1.40 10.03 16.24
CA ILE A 227 0.54 9.25 15.33
C ILE A 227 0.92 9.51 13.87
N ASP A 228 1.15 10.77 13.48
CA ASP A 228 1.54 11.12 12.12
C ASP A 228 2.94 10.56 11.76
N ALA A 229 3.89 10.64 12.70
CA ALA A 229 5.22 10.06 12.51
C ALA A 229 5.15 8.52 12.37
N LEU A 230 4.33 7.86 13.20
CA LEU A 230 4.11 6.42 13.11
C LEU A 230 3.44 6.03 11.80
N GLU A 231 2.46 6.79 11.32
CA GLU A 231 1.87 6.55 10.00
C GLU A 231 2.93 6.62 8.91
N ALA A 232 3.79 7.64 8.91
CA ALA A 232 4.86 7.76 7.92
C ALA A 232 5.84 6.57 7.98
N ALA A 233 6.21 6.12 9.18
CA ALA A 233 7.05 4.94 9.37
C ALA A 233 6.35 3.65 8.89
N ALA A 234 5.08 3.47 9.25
CA ALA A 234 4.26 2.34 8.82
C ALA A 234 4.09 2.30 7.29
N ARG A 235 3.85 3.45 6.63
CA ARG A 235 3.79 3.54 5.16
C ARG A 235 5.10 3.11 4.50
N ARG A 236 6.25 3.55 5.05
CA ARG A 236 7.57 3.13 4.55
C ARG A 236 7.77 1.63 4.72
N ARG A 237 7.45 1.07 5.89
CA ARG A 237 7.54 -0.37 6.14
C ARG A 237 6.62 -1.16 5.20
N ALA A 238 5.36 -0.75 5.08
CA ALA A 238 4.36 -1.35 4.20
C ALA A 238 4.75 -1.31 2.70
N ALA A 239 5.69 -0.46 2.30
CA ALA A 239 6.23 -0.43 0.94
C ALA A 239 7.34 -1.47 0.69
N GLY A 240 7.94 -2.00 1.76
CA GLY A 240 9.04 -2.97 1.75
C GLY A 240 8.68 -4.36 2.26
N ILE A 241 7.43 -4.59 2.71
CA ILE A 241 6.93 -5.91 3.15
C ILE A 241 5.77 -6.39 2.28
N GLY A 242 5.53 -7.69 2.30
CA GLY A 242 4.42 -8.33 1.59
C GLY A 242 4.68 -8.56 0.10
N LEU A 243 3.66 -8.99 -0.62
CA LEU A 243 3.74 -9.33 -2.04
C LEU A 243 2.99 -8.28 -2.85
N THR A 244 3.71 -7.54 -3.68
CA THR A 244 3.14 -6.56 -4.62
C THR A 244 3.21 -7.11 -6.03
N LEU A 245 2.12 -7.00 -6.76
CA LEU A 245 1.98 -7.38 -8.15
C LEU A 245 1.89 -6.12 -9.00
N CYS A 246 2.75 -5.98 -10.00
CA CYS A 246 2.83 -4.81 -10.85
C CYS A 246 2.67 -5.20 -12.31
N ASN A 247 1.76 -4.53 -13.00
CA ASN A 247 1.54 -4.72 -14.43
C ASN A 247 2.45 -3.76 -15.21
N ARG A 248 3.43 -4.32 -15.93
CA ARG A 248 4.31 -3.62 -16.88
C ARG A 248 3.96 -3.93 -18.34
N THR A 249 2.82 -4.57 -18.57
CA THR A 249 2.31 -4.88 -19.89
C THR A 249 1.53 -3.71 -20.48
N SER A 250 1.25 -3.81 -21.78
CA SER A 250 0.36 -2.89 -22.49
C SER A 250 -1.14 -3.11 -22.20
N GLY A 251 -1.52 -4.30 -21.73
CA GLY A 251 -2.91 -4.71 -21.49
C GLY A 251 -3.33 -4.63 -20.03
N ARG A 252 -4.61 -4.84 -19.75
CA ARG A 252 -5.11 -5.07 -18.39
C ARG A 252 -4.71 -6.49 -17.96
N VAL A 253 -4.22 -6.63 -16.73
CA VAL A 253 -3.91 -7.92 -16.13
C VAL A 253 -4.84 -8.18 -14.95
N TRP A 254 -5.50 -9.33 -14.95
CA TRP A 254 -6.19 -9.87 -13.79
C TRP A 254 -5.27 -10.84 -13.08
N SER A 255 -5.02 -10.62 -11.79
CA SER A 255 -4.08 -11.45 -11.05
C SER A 255 -4.68 -12.03 -9.76
N ALA A 256 -4.11 -13.16 -9.33
CA ALA A 256 -4.44 -13.88 -8.12
C ALA A 256 -3.15 -14.41 -7.47
N VAL A 257 -3.19 -14.70 -6.17
CA VAL A 257 -2.07 -15.27 -5.42
C VAL A 257 -2.52 -16.45 -4.60
N ALA A 258 -1.65 -17.44 -4.42
CA ALA A 258 -1.84 -18.51 -3.47
C ALA A 258 -0.64 -18.66 -2.53
N ARG A 259 -0.93 -19.04 -1.28
CA ARG A 259 0.05 -19.12 -0.18
C ARG A 259 -0.41 -20.13 0.86
N ARG A 260 0.49 -20.52 1.77
CA ARG A 260 0.09 -21.27 2.96
C ARG A 260 -0.69 -20.39 3.93
N ARG A 261 -1.65 -20.98 4.64
CA ARG A 261 -2.41 -20.34 5.71
C ARG A 261 -2.78 -21.40 6.75
N GLY A 262 -2.16 -21.32 7.93
CA GLY A 262 -2.19 -22.43 8.90
C GLY A 262 -1.57 -23.68 8.29
N GLU A 263 -2.20 -24.83 8.51
CA GLU A 263 -1.81 -26.12 7.91
C GLU A 263 -2.24 -26.26 6.44
N GLY A 264 -3.02 -25.31 5.91
CA GLY A 264 -3.63 -25.41 4.59
C GLY A 264 -3.08 -24.43 3.56
N TRP A 265 -3.73 -24.45 2.40
CA TRP A 265 -3.51 -23.50 1.31
C TRP A 265 -4.64 -22.48 1.25
N GLU A 266 -4.32 -21.27 0.80
CA GLU A 266 -5.28 -20.22 0.49
C GLU A 266 -4.95 -19.64 -0.88
N SER A 267 -5.93 -19.57 -1.78
CA SER A 267 -5.87 -18.78 -3.02
C SER A 267 -6.80 -17.56 -2.90
N ARG A 268 -6.37 -16.41 -3.41
CA ARG A 268 -7.11 -15.15 -3.36
C ARG A 268 -7.01 -14.42 -4.68
N GLY A 269 -8.04 -13.65 -5.02
CA GLY A 269 -8.13 -12.84 -6.24
C GLY A 269 -9.49 -12.15 -6.32
N TRP A 270 -9.85 -11.44 -7.38
CA TRP A 270 -8.99 -10.95 -8.44
C TRP A 270 -8.48 -9.54 -8.11
N TRP A 271 -7.21 -9.28 -8.41
CA TRP A 271 -6.65 -7.94 -8.44
C TRP A 271 -6.63 -7.44 -9.89
N PRO A 272 -7.46 -6.44 -10.25
CA PRO A 272 -7.36 -5.77 -11.54
C PRO A 272 -6.14 -4.85 -11.56
N LEU A 273 -5.28 -5.00 -12.56
CA LEU A 273 -4.11 -4.18 -12.77
C LEU A 273 -4.19 -3.55 -14.17
N GLY A 274 -4.49 -2.26 -14.25
CA GLY A 274 -4.30 -1.51 -15.49
C GLY A 274 -2.81 -1.40 -15.88
N PRO A 275 -2.48 -0.98 -17.11
CA PRO A 275 -1.10 -0.73 -17.51
C PRO A 275 -0.38 0.19 -16.51
N GLY A 276 0.80 -0.21 -16.05
CA GLY A 276 1.60 0.52 -15.05
C GLY A 276 1.10 0.43 -13.60
N ALA A 277 -0.08 -0.13 -13.35
CA ALA A 277 -0.66 -0.23 -12.01
C ALA A 277 -0.02 -1.35 -11.18
N CYS A 278 0.00 -1.16 -9.85
CA CYS A 278 0.41 -2.18 -8.90
C CYS A 278 -0.66 -2.41 -7.84
N ALA A 279 -0.79 -3.65 -7.35
CA ALA A 279 -1.61 -4.00 -6.21
C ALA A 279 -0.82 -4.81 -5.18
N ARG A 280 -1.04 -4.50 -3.90
CA ARG A 280 -0.51 -5.29 -2.79
C ARG A 280 -1.43 -6.49 -2.55
N ALA A 281 -0.98 -7.68 -2.95
CA ALA A 281 -1.74 -8.93 -2.83
C ALA A 281 -1.56 -9.59 -1.46
N VAL A 282 -0.37 -9.44 -0.86
CA VAL A 282 -0.09 -9.79 0.54
C VAL A 282 0.47 -8.57 1.23
N ASP A 283 -0.02 -8.26 2.42
CA ASP A 283 0.28 -7.02 3.14
C ASP A 283 0.85 -7.23 4.54
N ASP A 284 1.17 -8.48 4.86
CA ASP A 284 2.01 -8.87 5.98
C ASP A 284 3.40 -9.26 5.49
N PRO A 285 4.42 -9.26 6.38
CA PRO A 285 5.73 -9.79 6.05
C PRO A 285 5.63 -11.19 5.47
N LEU A 286 6.37 -11.43 4.39
CA LEU A 286 6.43 -12.74 3.77
C LEU A 286 7.23 -13.68 4.67
N VAL A 287 6.56 -14.70 5.20
CA VAL A 287 7.16 -15.71 6.09
C VAL A 287 7.47 -17.03 5.37
N GLN A 288 6.81 -17.29 4.25
CA GLN A 288 7.01 -18.50 3.44
C GLN A 288 8.15 -18.28 2.44
N SER A 289 8.87 -19.35 2.11
CA SER A 289 9.89 -19.35 1.05
C SER A 289 9.28 -19.30 -0.35
N VAL A 290 8.09 -19.88 -0.54
CA VAL A 290 7.43 -19.98 -1.84
C VAL A 290 6.00 -19.44 -1.77
N TYR A 291 5.65 -18.59 -2.72
CA TYR A 291 4.30 -18.12 -3.02
C TYR A 291 3.94 -18.52 -4.44
N PHE A 292 2.67 -18.39 -4.81
CA PHE A 292 2.19 -18.73 -6.14
C PHE A 292 1.42 -17.55 -6.71
N VAL A 293 1.63 -17.23 -7.99
CA VAL A 293 0.96 -16.14 -8.69
C VAL A 293 0.27 -16.65 -9.94
N HIS A 294 -0.93 -16.15 -10.18
CA HIS A 294 -1.65 -16.36 -11.42
C HIS A 294 -1.93 -15.00 -12.05
N ALA A 295 -1.81 -14.91 -13.37
CA ALA A 295 -2.09 -13.70 -14.10
C ALA A 295 -2.64 -14.04 -15.49
N VAL A 296 -3.67 -13.29 -15.88
CA VAL A 296 -4.28 -13.33 -17.21
C VAL A 296 -4.23 -11.92 -17.77
N MET A 297 -3.65 -11.75 -18.94
CA MET A 297 -3.62 -10.48 -19.66
C MET A 297 -4.74 -10.46 -20.69
N GLU A 298 -5.58 -9.44 -20.62
CA GLU A 298 -6.60 -9.15 -21.63
C GLU A 298 -5.96 -8.46 -22.84
N THR A 299 -6.23 -8.97 -24.02
CA THR A 299 -5.89 -8.31 -25.29
C THR A 299 -7.11 -8.30 -26.21
N PRO A 300 -7.17 -7.38 -27.20
CA PRO A 300 -8.25 -7.38 -28.19
C PRO A 300 -8.41 -8.71 -28.95
N GLN A 301 -7.35 -9.50 -29.05
CA GLN A 301 -7.34 -10.79 -29.75
C GLN A 301 -7.76 -11.96 -28.86
N GLY A 302 -7.86 -11.76 -27.54
CA GLY A 302 -8.20 -12.78 -26.55
C GLY A 302 -7.30 -12.73 -25.31
N GLU A 303 -7.56 -13.64 -24.38
CA GLU A 303 -6.76 -13.76 -23.16
C GLU A 303 -5.40 -14.41 -23.42
N ARG A 304 -4.39 -13.98 -22.67
CA ARG A 304 -3.05 -14.57 -22.65
C ARG A 304 -2.70 -14.96 -21.21
N TYR A 305 -2.16 -16.16 -21.04
CA TYR A 305 -1.79 -16.72 -19.73
C TYR A 305 -0.28 -16.71 -19.51
N LEU A 306 0.17 -16.76 -18.26
CA LEU A 306 1.60 -16.88 -17.94
C LEU A 306 2.22 -18.12 -18.61
N ALA A 307 3.40 -17.93 -19.19
CA ALA A 307 4.17 -18.97 -19.87
C ALA A 307 4.88 -19.92 -18.91
N ALA A 308 5.23 -19.44 -17.72
CA ALA A 308 5.90 -20.24 -16.71
C ALA A 308 4.95 -21.32 -16.15
N PRO A 309 5.44 -22.54 -15.92
CA PRO A 309 4.61 -23.64 -15.48
C PRO A 309 4.00 -23.36 -14.11
N GLY A 310 2.80 -23.87 -13.86
CA GLY A 310 2.04 -23.56 -12.67
C GLY A 310 1.45 -24.76 -11.94
N THR A 311 1.04 -24.52 -10.72
CA THR A 311 0.43 -25.50 -9.83
C THR A 311 -1.06 -25.20 -9.70
N THR A 312 -1.91 -26.23 -9.71
CA THR A 312 -3.37 -26.05 -9.64
C THR A 312 -3.81 -25.47 -8.30
N PHE A 313 -4.64 -24.43 -8.31
CA PHE A 313 -5.40 -23.93 -7.17
C PHE A 313 -6.84 -23.64 -7.61
N CYS A 314 -7.72 -23.51 -6.62
CA CYS A 314 -9.11 -23.13 -6.86
C CYS A 314 -9.22 -21.62 -7.12
N THR A 315 -10.05 -21.21 -8.07
CA THR A 315 -10.44 -19.81 -8.28
C THR A 315 -11.95 -19.69 -8.50
N SER A 316 -12.45 -18.45 -8.58
CA SER A 316 -13.85 -18.14 -8.88
C SER A 316 -13.89 -17.02 -9.93
N PRO A 317 -14.95 -16.91 -10.75
CA PRO A 317 -15.10 -15.82 -11.72
C PRO A 317 -15.15 -14.42 -11.09
N THR A 318 -15.51 -14.32 -9.80
CA THR A 318 -15.58 -13.05 -9.07
C THR A 318 -14.51 -12.98 -7.98
N LYS A 319 -14.41 -11.87 -7.24
CA LYS A 319 -13.44 -11.73 -6.15
C LYS A 319 -13.60 -12.83 -5.10
N PHE A 320 -12.52 -13.54 -4.77
CA PHE A 320 -12.50 -14.75 -3.97
C PHE A 320 -11.37 -14.80 -2.94
N ALA A 321 -11.59 -15.62 -1.92
CA ALA A 321 -10.58 -16.09 -0.97
C ALA A 321 -10.95 -17.53 -0.57
N ILE A 322 -10.29 -18.51 -1.18
CA ILE A 322 -10.65 -19.93 -1.09
C ILE A 322 -9.60 -20.65 -0.25
N LEU A 323 -10.07 -21.39 0.75
CA LEU A 323 -9.23 -22.29 1.54
C LEU A 323 -9.20 -23.68 0.91
N SER A 324 -8.05 -24.35 1.01
CA SER A 324 -7.70 -25.59 0.31
C SER A 324 -7.59 -25.42 -1.22
N ARG A 325 -6.84 -26.33 -1.83
CA ARG A 325 -6.67 -26.46 -3.28
C ARG A 325 -7.29 -27.73 -3.84
N ASP A 326 -7.94 -28.52 -2.99
CA ASP A 326 -8.45 -29.84 -3.34
C ASP A 326 -9.93 -29.74 -3.74
N ARG A 327 -10.33 -30.60 -4.69
CA ARG A 327 -11.72 -30.79 -5.12
C ARG A 327 -12.40 -29.47 -5.50
N CYS A 328 -11.71 -28.64 -6.30
CA CYS A 328 -12.23 -27.33 -6.69
C CYS A 328 -13.59 -27.46 -7.39
N ALA A 329 -13.70 -28.37 -8.36
CA ALA A 329 -14.92 -28.59 -9.12
C ALA A 329 -16.12 -29.04 -8.26
N GLU A 330 -15.91 -29.96 -7.31
CA GLU A 330 -16.97 -30.40 -6.36
C GLU A 330 -17.47 -29.24 -5.47
N ARG A 331 -16.63 -28.21 -5.31
CA ARG A 331 -16.91 -27.00 -4.53
C ARG A 331 -17.32 -25.82 -5.40
N TYR A 332 -17.62 -26.06 -6.69
CA TYR A 332 -18.04 -25.06 -7.67
C TYR A 332 -16.98 -23.96 -7.92
N TYR A 333 -15.71 -24.33 -7.83
CA TYR A 333 -14.56 -23.49 -8.18
C TYR A 333 -13.86 -23.99 -9.44
N ASP A 334 -13.21 -23.07 -10.13
CA ASP A 334 -12.39 -23.37 -11.30
C ASP A 334 -10.99 -23.84 -10.89
N GLU A 335 -10.41 -24.75 -11.67
CA GLU A 335 -9.02 -25.18 -11.50
C GLU A 335 -8.09 -24.35 -12.38
N THR A 336 -7.17 -23.63 -11.75
CA THR A 336 -6.29 -22.68 -12.46
C THR A 336 -4.84 -22.86 -12.04
N LEU A 337 -3.92 -22.66 -12.96
CA LEU A 337 -2.48 -22.83 -12.73
C LEU A 337 -1.85 -21.55 -12.20
N PHE A 338 -1.17 -21.65 -11.06
CA PHE A 338 -0.41 -20.55 -10.45
C PHE A 338 1.09 -20.86 -10.51
N THR A 339 1.88 -19.97 -11.08
CA THR A 339 3.34 -20.09 -11.16
C THR A 339 3.98 -19.88 -9.78
N PRO A 340 4.88 -20.77 -9.32
CA PRO A 340 5.62 -20.57 -8.08
C PRO A 340 6.63 -19.42 -8.20
N ILE A 341 6.75 -18.64 -7.13
CA ILE A 341 7.75 -17.58 -6.95
C ILE A 341 8.43 -17.76 -5.60
N SER A 342 9.74 -17.57 -5.56
CA SER A 342 10.51 -17.61 -4.31
C SER A 342 10.58 -16.23 -3.67
N SER A 343 10.37 -16.17 -2.35
CA SER A 343 10.67 -14.98 -1.54
C SER A 343 12.16 -14.89 -1.20
N ASP A 344 12.92 -15.97 -1.32
CA ASP A 344 14.34 -16.08 -0.89
C ASP A 344 14.58 -15.55 0.54
N GLY A 345 13.62 -15.76 1.45
CA GLY A 345 13.70 -15.30 2.83
C GLY A 345 13.46 -13.79 3.04
N ARG A 346 13.05 -13.05 2.00
CA ARG A 346 12.71 -11.63 2.10
C ARG A 346 11.34 -11.45 2.73
N GLU A 347 11.19 -10.42 3.57
CA GLU A 347 9.88 -10.01 4.12
C GLU A 347 8.97 -9.32 3.09
N GLY A 348 9.51 -8.93 1.93
CA GLY A 348 8.76 -8.27 0.86
C GLY A 348 9.29 -8.60 -0.52
N LEU A 349 8.36 -8.63 -1.48
CA LEU A 349 8.58 -9.04 -2.85
C LEU A 349 7.71 -8.21 -3.81
N VAL A 350 8.29 -7.78 -4.93
CA VAL A 350 7.54 -7.20 -6.05
C VAL A 350 7.66 -8.13 -7.25
N VAL A 351 6.52 -8.56 -7.79
CA VAL A 351 6.43 -9.34 -9.03
C VAL A 351 5.98 -8.40 -10.13
N GLU A 352 6.76 -8.32 -11.19
CA GLU A 352 6.44 -7.51 -12.36
C GLU A 352 6.07 -8.41 -13.54
N PHE A 353 4.92 -8.13 -14.15
CA PHE A 353 4.43 -8.82 -15.34
C PHE A 353 4.76 -8.00 -16.59
N PHE A 354 5.50 -8.58 -17.53
CA PHE A 354 5.84 -8.02 -18.83
C PHE A 354 5.17 -8.80 -19.97
N ASP A 355 4.99 -8.20 -21.15
CA ASP A 355 4.33 -8.86 -22.29
C ASP A 355 5.00 -10.19 -22.70
N ALA A 356 6.31 -10.33 -22.43
CA ALA A 356 7.10 -11.54 -22.70
C ALA A 356 6.83 -12.70 -21.73
N ASP A 357 6.19 -12.43 -20.59
CA ASP A 357 5.86 -13.43 -19.57
C ASP A 357 4.60 -14.21 -19.96
N PHE A 358 3.85 -13.74 -20.96
CA PHE A 358 2.57 -14.31 -21.38
C PHE A 358 2.70 -15.06 -22.71
N LEU A 359 2.06 -16.22 -22.77
CA LEU A 359 1.93 -17.02 -23.99
C LEU A 359 1.17 -16.27 -25.09
N PRO A 360 1.35 -16.65 -26.37
CA PRO A 360 0.46 -16.20 -27.45
C PRO A 360 -1.00 -16.57 -27.17
N VAL A 361 -1.92 -15.82 -27.79
CA VAL A 361 -3.37 -16.11 -27.70
C VAL A 361 -3.65 -17.55 -28.16
N GLY A 362 -4.50 -18.27 -27.42
CA GLY A 362 -4.89 -19.65 -27.70
C GLY A 362 -3.90 -20.72 -27.21
N ALA A 363 -2.70 -20.34 -26.79
CA ALA A 363 -1.76 -21.27 -26.15
C ALA A 363 -2.13 -21.50 -24.67
N ARG A 364 -1.97 -22.75 -24.21
CA ARG A 364 -2.33 -23.16 -22.85
C ARG A 364 -1.12 -23.19 -21.91
N PRO A 365 -1.25 -22.71 -20.66
CA PRO A 365 -0.20 -22.82 -19.66
C PRO A 365 0.04 -24.29 -19.29
N GLN A 366 1.29 -24.62 -18.95
CA GLN A 366 1.69 -25.97 -18.58
C GLN A 366 1.65 -26.19 -17.07
N ALA A 367 1.24 -27.38 -16.64
CA ALA A 367 1.32 -27.76 -15.24
C ALA A 367 2.79 -27.99 -14.82
N SER A 368 3.15 -27.55 -13.62
CA SER A 368 4.43 -27.82 -12.99
C SER A 368 4.47 -29.26 -12.49
N SER A 369 5.55 -29.96 -12.82
CA SER A 369 5.86 -31.28 -12.25
C SER A 369 6.63 -31.19 -10.92
N ALA A 370 6.99 -29.98 -10.47
CA ALA A 370 7.72 -29.81 -9.22
C ALA A 370 6.81 -30.11 -8.03
N PRO A 371 7.26 -30.96 -7.08
CA PRO A 371 6.52 -31.16 -5.84
C PRO A 371 6.36 -29.80 -5.15
N ILE A 372 5.16 -29.52 -4.66
CA ILE A 372 4.89 -28.36 -3.83
C ILE A 372 5.60 -28.65 -2.52
N VAL A 373 6.86 -28.23 -2.40
CA VAL A 373 7.70 -28.59 -1.27
C VAL A 373 6.97 -28.14 -0.01
N ALA A 374 6.53 -29.14 0.76
CA ALA A 374 6.25 -28.93 2.16
C ALA A 374 7.58 -28.59 2.79
N ALA A 375 7.76 -27.33 3.19
CA ALA A 375 8.70 -27.06 4.25
C ALA A 375 8.10 -27.65 5.54
N GLU A 376 8.09 -28.97 5.64
CA GLU A 376 8.26 -29.63 6.92
C GLU A 376 9.69 -29.24 7.36
N GLY A 377 9.80 -28.73 8.58
CA GLY A 377 11.11 -28.59 9.22
C GLY A 377 11.82 -29.95 9.25
N PRO A 378 13.12 -30.00 9.56
CA PRO A 378 13.85 -31.25 9.55
C PRO A 378 13.28 -32.19 10.62
N THR A 379 12.41 -33.12 10.21
CA THR A 379 12.23 -34.37 10.93
C THR A 379 13.45 -35.19 10.59
N GLU A 380 14.47 -35.06 11.44
CA GLU A 380 15.60 -35.97 11.50
C GLU A 380 15.06 -37.36 11.88
N SER A 381 14.55 -38.11 10.90
CA SER A 381 14.33 -39.53 11.08
C SER A 381 15.69 -40.22 10.98
N VAL A 382 16.37 -40.33 12.12
CA VAL A 382 17.53 -41.22 12.26
C VAL A 382 17.02 -42.65 12.17
N ASP A 383 17.50 -43.39 11.17
CA ASP A 383 17.33 -44.84 11.09
C ASP A 383 18.21 -45.47 12.19
N PRO A 384 17.62 -46.13 13.22
CA PRO A 384 18.36 -46.52 14.42
C PRO A 384 19.37 -47.66 14.21
N ASP A 385 19.49 -48.23 13.02
CA ASP A 385 20.24 -49.48 12.82
C ASP A 385 21.48 -49.38 11.91
N THR A 386 21.76 -48.24 11.24
CA THR A 386 22.92 -48.17 10.32
C THR A 386 23.75 -46.89 10.32
N GLY A 387 23.34 -45.82 11.03
CA GLY A 387 24.17 -44.62 11.19
C GLY A 387 24.63 -43.94 9.88
N HIS A 388 23.93 -44.17 8.76
CA HIS A 388 24.26 -43.61 7.45
C HIS A 388 23.13 -42.73 6.94
N VAL A 389 23.43 -41.45 6.70
CA VAL A 389 22.49 -40.49 6.08
C VAL A 389 22.38 -40.81 4.58
N PRO A 390 21.20 -41.14 4.04
CA PRO A 390 21.04 -41.31 2.60
C PRO A 390 21.28 -39.97 1.90
N ARG A 391 22.24 -39.91 0.97
CA ARG A 391 22.39 -38.75 0.08
C ARG A 391 21.21 -38.71 -0.88
N GLY A 392 20.11 -38.09 -0.45
CA GLY A 392 18.99 -37.72 -1.29
C GLY A 392 19.46 -36.74 -2.39
N ARG A 393 19.13 -37.08 -3.64
CA ARG A 393 19.29 -36.21 -4.80
C ARG A 393 18.50 -34.93 -4.53
N GLY A 394 19.20 -33.80 -4.48
CA GLY A 394 18.60 -32.49 -4.18
C GLY A 394 17.43 -32.14 -5.12
N PRO A 395 16.54 -31.24 -4.68
CA PRO A 395 15.36 -30.86 -5.46
C PRO A 395 15.78 -30.31 -6.83
N GLY A 396 15.05 -30.70 -7.87
CA GLY A 396 15.18 -30.13 -9.21
C GLY A 396 15.05 -28.61 -9.19
N PRO A 397 15.50 -27.92 -10.25
CA PRO A 397 15.71 -26.47 -10.21
C PRO A 397 14.37 -25.75 -9.95
N LEU A 398 14.24 -25.21 -8.73
CA LEU A 398 13.37 -24.07 -8.46
C LEU A 398 13.80 -22.98 -9.43
N ILE A 399 12.88 -22.46 -10.24
CA ILE A 399 13.17 -21.33 -11.13
C ILE A 399 13.69 -20.20 -10.24
N PRO A 400 14.97 -19.82 -10.33
CA PRO A 400 15.46 -18.63 -9.66
C PRO A 400 14.88 -17.47 -10.45
N GLY A 401 13.84 -16.82 -9.91
CA GLY A 401 13.53 -15.48 -10.34
C GLY A 401 14.80 -14.67 -10.13
N LEU A 402 15.42 -14.20 -11.21
CA LEU A 402 16.62 -13.36 -11.17
C LEU A 402 16.26 -12.06 -10.43
N ALA A 403 16.37 -12.08 -9.11
CA ALA A 403 16.30 -10.91 -8.27
C ALA A 403 17.55 -10.06 -8.58
N LYS A 404 17.40 -9.07 -9.46
CA LYS A 404 18.43 -8.03 -9.61
C LYS A 404 18.40 -7.19 -8.34
N ARG A 405 19.54 -7.08 -7.64
CA ARG A 405 19.72 -6.11 -6.56
C ARG A 405 19.72 -4.70 -7.18
N GLY A 406 18.58 -4.02 -7.09
CA GLY A 406 18.54 -2.57 -7.24
C GLY A 406 19.09 -1.90 -5.97
N ALA A 407 19.59 -0.67 -6.09
CA ALA A 407 20.12 0.10 -4.96
C ALA A 407 19.03 0.49 -3.93
N ASP A 408 17.75 0.34 -4.28
CA ASP A 408 16.64 0.37 -3.33
C ASP A 408 16.37 -1.04 -2.84
N GLN A 409 16.07 -1.21 -1.55
CA GLN A 409 15.77 -2.47 -0.87
C GLN A 409 14.55 -3.26 -1.44
N ARG A 410 14.05 -2.92 -2.63
CA ARG A 410 13.08 -3.69 -3.42
C ARG A 410 13.82 -4.66 -4.33
N ALA A 411 13.77 -5.93 -3.97
CA ALA A 411 14.17 -6.99 -4.88
C ALA A 411 12.97 -7.35 -5.78
N THR A 412 13.04 -6.91 -7.03
CA THR A 412 12.06 -7.19 -8.08
C THR A 412 12.29 -8.60 -8.63
N VAL A 413 11.23 -9.39 -8.73
CA VAL A 413 11.23 -10.63 -9.50
C VAL A 413 10.55 -10.36 -10.83
N THR A 414 11.34 -10.44 -11.90
CA THR A 414 10.85 -10.58 -13.26
C THR A 414 10.57 -12.06 -13.51
N MET A 415 9.40 -12.38 -14.03
CA MET A 415 9.10 -13.76 -14.41
C MET A 415 10.04 -14.18 -15.56
N PRO A 416 10.49 -15.44 -15.62
CA PRO A 416 11.35 -15.86 -16.71
C PRO A 416 10.56 -15.84 -18.03
N ALA A 417 10.86 -14.88 -18.90
CA ALA A 417 10.55 -14.99 -20.31
C ALA A 417 11.26 -16.22 -20.89
N GLN A 418 10.64 -16.89 -21.87
CA GLN A 418 11.26 -18.01 -22.57
C GLN A 418 12.69 -17.63 -23.03
N LYS A 419 13.68 -18.48 -22.76
CA LYS A 419 14.84 -18.54 -23.64
C LYS A 419 14.29 -18.90 -25.02
N GLY A 420 14.26 -17.91 -25.91
CA GLY A 420 13.80 -18.10 -27.28
C GLY A 420 14.51 -19.31 -27.88
N ALA A 421 13.73 -20.17 -28.53
CA ALA A 421 14.26 -21.24 -29.36
C ALA A 421 15.34 -20.65 -30.28
N ALA A 422 16.52 -21.26 -30.27
CA ALA A 422 17.61 -20.88 -31.16
C ALA A 422 17.08 -20.83 -32.59
N ARG A 423 17.36 -19.73 -33.30
CA ARG A 423 17.18 -19.62 -34.75
C ARG A 423 17.77 -20.88 -35.41
N PRO A 424 17.04 -21.58 -36.29
CA PRO A 424 17.63 -22.64 -37.09
C PRO A 424 18.79 -22.03 -37.90
N ALA A 425 19.96 -22.65 -37.79
CA ALA A 425 21.12 -22.28 -38.59
C ALA A 425 20.78 -22.49 -40.08
N THR A 426 20.91 -21.42 -40.86
CA THR A 426 20.84 -21.48 -42.31
C THR A 426 21.92 -22.44 -42.82
N PRO A 427 21.61 -23.47 -43.61
CA PRO A 427 22.63 -24.34 -44.20
C PRO A 427 23.51 -23.51 -45.14
N LYS A 428 24.82 -23.48 -44.89
CA LYS A 428 25.81 -23.03 -45.89
C LYS A 428 25.69 -23.96 -47.10
N GLN A 429 25.18 -23.45 -48.21
CA GLN A 429 25.28 -24.11 -49.50
C GLN A 429 26.76 -24.26 -49.85
N GLY A 430 27.17 -25.52 -50.07
CA GLY A 430 28.50 -25.87 -50.55
C GLY A 430 28.73 -25.35 -51.97
N ALA A 431 29.98 -24.97 -52.21
CA ALA A 431 30.48 -24.50 -53.49
C ALA A 431 30.30 -25.54 -54.61
N PRO A 432 30.08 -25.13 -55.87
CA PRO A 432 30.41 -25.96 -57.00
C PRO A 432 31.90 -25.79 -57.35
N ALA A 433 32.57 -26.94 -57.48
CA ALA A 433 33.90 -27.07 -58.02
C ALA A 433 33.90 -26.73 -59.52
N SER A 434 34.82 -25.89 -59.95
CA SER A 434 35.22 -25.75 -61.35
C SER A 434 36.71 -26.09 -61.45
N GLY A 435 36.98 -27.23 -62.11
CA GLY A 435 38.31 -27.73 -62.44
C GLY A 435 39.01 -26.93 -63.55
N PRO A 436 40.23 -27.34 -63.95
CA PRO A 436 41.21 -26.46 -64.58
C PRO A 436 41.18 -26.44 -66.12
N SER A 437 41.65 -25.30 -66.65
CA SER A 437 42.36 -25.04 -67.91
C SER A 437 41.76 -25.44 -69.27
N ASN A 438 41.46 -24.42 -70.09
CA ASN A 438 42.19 -24.16 -71.34
C ASN A 438 42.04 -22.69 -71.76
#